data_AF-A0A353TX55-F1
#
_entry.id   AF-A0A353TX55-F1
#
_cell.length_a   1.000
_cell.length_b   1.000
_cell.length_c   1.000
_cell.angle_alpha   90.00
_cell.angle_beta   90.00
_cell.angle_gamma   90.00
#
_symmetry.space_group_name_H-M   'P 1'
#
loop_
_entity.id
_entity.type
_entity.pdbx_description
1 polymer ?
#
loop_
_entity_poly.entity_id
_entity_poly.type
_entity_poly.pdbx_seq_one_letter_code
_entity_poly.pdbx_strand_id
1 'polypeptide(L)'
;IYPPANTTVLIPRDLSGNLSRMVIRAVHRREGETVYWHLNGKYLGSTEDSHEMEILPEPGPQQISLIDSKGNSLVRKFICAGDEDLKD
;
A
#
# COMPACT_ATOMS: atom_id res chain seq x y z
N ILE A 1 3.22 6.53 -6.75
CA ILE A 1 2.77 5.63 -5.67
C ILE A 1 3.99 4.96 -5.06
N TYR A 2 4.03 4.91 -3.73
CA TYR A 2 4.89 4.00 -2.98
C TYR A 2 4.00 2.88 -2.43
N PRO A 3 4.42 1.60 -2.48
CA PRO A 3 5.70 1.10 -3.00
C PRO A 3 5.91 1.35 -4.51
N PRO A 4 7.16 1.32 -5.00
CA PRO A 4 7.41 1.24 -6.44
C PRO A 4 6.82 -0.04 -7.04
N ALA A 5 6.62 -0.05 -8.36
CA ALA A 5 6.10 -1.24 -9.02
C ALA A 5 7.18 -2.33 -9.06
N ASN A 6 6.76 -3.59 -8.93
CA ASN A 6 7.62 -4.78 -9.05
C ASN A 6 8.81 -4.79 -8.07
N THR A 7 8.62 -4.22 -6.88
CA THR A 7 9.63 -4.24 -5.81
C THR A 7 9.18 -5.12 -4.65
N THR A 8 10.16 -5.67 -3.94
CA THR A 8 9.96 -6.26 -2.63
C THR A 8 10.06 -5.18 -1.55
N VAL A 9 9.13 -5.20 -0.61
CA VAL A 9 9.06 -4.27 0.53
C VAL A 9 9.00 -5.08 1.81
N LEU A 10 9.84 -4.70 2.77
CA LEU A 10 9.82 -5.31 4.09
C LEU A 10 8.64 -4.80 4.90
N ILE A 11 7.91 -5.74 5.50
CA ILE A 11 6.88 -5.40 6.48
C ILE A 11 7.61 -5.09 7.81
N PRO A 12 7.45 -3.88 8.38
CA PRO A 12 8.09 -3.54 9.65
C PRO A 12 7.54 -4.40 10.79
N ARG A 13 8.35 -4.65 11.83
CA ARG A 13 7.91 -5.32 13.05
C ARG A 13 7.65 -4.34 14.19
N ASP A 14 6.69 -4.68 15.04
CA ASP A 14 6.51 -4.00 16.32
C ASP A 14 7.56 -4.44 17.36
N LEU A 15 7.53 -3.83 18.55
CA LEU A 15 8.44 -4.16 19.66
C LEU A 15 8.30 -5.61 20.16
N SER A 16 7.18 -6.27 19.85
CA SER A 16 6.91 -7.67 20.20
C SER A 16 7.39 -8.64 19.11
N GLY A 17 7.90 -8.12 17.99
CA GLY A 17 8.34 -8.92 16.85
C GLY A 17 7.22 -9.34 15.90
N ASN A 18 6.00 -8.85 16.05
CA ASN A 18 4.91 -9.15 15.12
C ASN A 18 4.97 -8.22 13.89
N LEU A 19 4.47 -8.70 12.75
CA LEU A 19 4.27 -7.85 11.58
C LEU A 19 3.37 -6.66 11.93
N SER A 20 3.78 -5.47 11.51
CA SER A 20 3.10 -4.20 11.81
C SER A 20 2.68 -3.46 10.54
N ARG A 21 2.05 -2.30 10.72
CA ARG A 21 1.44 -1.55 9.62
C ARG A 21 2.50 -0.90 8.73
N MET A 22 2.23 -0.87 7.44
CA MET A 22 3.01 -0.17 6.42
C MET A 22 2.17 0.95 5.79
N VAL A 23 2.83 2.05 5.43
CA VAL A 23 2.17 3.19 4.76
C VAL A 23 2.32 3.07 3.24
N ILE A 24 1.20 3.06 2.52
CA ILE A 24 1.14 3.26 1.07
C ILE A 24 0.93 4.74 0.78
N ARG A 25 1.65 5.29 -0.20
CA ARG A 25 1.57 6.73 -0.54
C ARG A 25 1.26 6.96 -2.01
N ALA A 26 0.41 7.92 -2.34
CA ALA A 26 0.22 8.37 -3.72
C ALA A 26 0.76 9.79 -3.92
N VAL A 27 1.95 9.92 -4.52
CA VAL A 27 2.67 11.20 -4.71
C VAL A 27 2.07 12.07 -5.84
N HIS A 28 0.77 11.94 -6.17
CA HIS A 28 0.15 12.87 -7.13
C HIS A 28 -0.49 14.04 -6.38
N ARG A 29 -0.06 15.24 -6.76
CA ARG A 29 -0.28 16.54 -6.11
C ARG A 29 -1.58 17.19 -6.57
N ARG A 30 -2.73 16.69 -6.14
CA ARG A 30 -3.98 17.46 -6.27
C ARG A 30 -4.66 17.50 -4.91
N GLU A 31 -4.46 18.62 -4.22
CA GLU A 31 -5.17 18.93 -2.98
C GLU A 31 -6.69 18.83 -3.22
N GLY A 32 -7.42 18.21 -2.30
CA GLY A 32 -8.88 18.12 -2.31
C GLY A 32 -9.49 17.02 -3.20
N GLU A 33 -8.72 16.06 -3.69
CA GLU A 33 -9.26 14.93 -4.48
C GLU A 33 -9.40 13.67 -3.62
N THR A 34 -10.62 13.14 -3.49
CA THR A 34 -10.82 11.86 -2.80
C THR A 34 -10.18 10.71 -3.59
N VAL A 35 -9.36 9.91 -2.91
CA VAL A 35 -8.75 8.68 -3.43
C VAL A 35 -9.31 7.49 -2.67
N TYR A 36 -9.83 6.50 -3.40
CA TYR A 36 -10.34 5.23 -2.89
C TYR A 36 -9.28 4.14 -3.03
N TRP A 37 -8.97 3.48 -1.92
CA TRP A 37 -7.88 2.51 -1.82
C TRP A 37 -8.43 1.09 -1.78
N HIS A 38 -7.83 0.21 -2.57
CA HIS A 38 -8.13 -1.22 -2.57
C HIS A 38 -6.85 -2.03 -2.53
N LEU A 39 -6.82 -3.07 -1.71
CA LEU A 39 -5.74 -4.06 -1.66
C LEU A 39 -6.30 -5.41 -2.09
N ASN A 40 -5.71 -6.01 -3.13
CA ASN A 40 -6.15 -7.27 -3.73
C ASN A 40 -7.65 -7.30 -4.05
N GLY A 41 -8.19 -6.17 -4.52
CA GLY A 41 -9.61 -6.01 -4.85
C GLY A 41 -10.52 -5.72 -3.66
N LYS A 42 -10.02 -5.75 -2.42
CA LYS A 42 -10.78 -5.39 -1.22
C LYS A 42 -10.67 -3.90 -0.94
N TYR A 43 -11.81 -3.22 -0.78
CA TYR A 43 -11.84 -1.83 -0.36
C TYR A 43 -11.26 -1.65 1.05
N LEU A 44 -10.36 -0.69 1.21
CA LEU A 44 -9.70 -0.36 2.47
C LEU A 44 -10.21 0.95 3.09
N GLY A 45 -10.61 1.92 2.25
CA GLY A 45 -11.02 3.25 2.70
C GLY A 45 -10.74 4.33 1.66
N SER A 46 -10.87 5.59 2.07
CA SER A 46 -10.57 6.75 1.23
C SER A 46 -9.78 7.83 1.99
N THR A 47 -9.11 8.70 1.25
CA THR A 47 -8.31 9.83 1.76
C THR A 47 -8.49 11.04 0.84
N GLU A 48 -8.45 12.26 1.36
CA GLU A 48 -8.59 13.49 0.56
C GLU A 48 -7.30 14.30 0.43
N ASP A 49 -6.44 14.35 1.46
CA ASP A 49 -5.30 15.28 1.47
C ASP A 49 -3.93 14.61 1.57
N SER A 50 -3.73 13.73 2.55
CA SER A 50 -2.42 13.09 2.77
C SER A 50 -2.07 12.09 1.67
N HIS A 51 -3.10 11.52 1.02
CA HIS A 51 -3.00 10.35 0.15
C HIS A 51 -2.06 9.26 0.71
N GLU A 52 -2.13 9.07 2.02
CA GLU A 52 -1.42 8.02 2.75
C GLU A 52 -2.43 7.05 3.35
N MET A 53 -2.18 5.75 3.20
CA MET A 53 -3.00 4.71 3.82
C MET A 53 -2.12 3.70 4.54
N GLU A 54 -2.39 3.51 5.82
CA GLU A 54 -1.84 2.41 6.59
C GLU A 54 -2.53 1.10 6.23
N ILE A 55 -1.74 0.08 5.92
CA ILE A 55 -2.19 -1.27 5.66
C ILE A 55 -1.43 -2.25 6.55
N LEU A 56 -2.05 -3.38 6.87
CA LEU A 56 -1.38 -4.54 7.44
C LEU A 56 -1.39 -5.65 6.38
N PRO A 57 -0.40 -5.67 5.47
CA PRO A 57 -0.37 -6.65 4.40
C PRO A 57 0.12 -7.99 4.93
N GLU A 58 -0.34 -9.07 4.32
CA GLU A 58 0.27 -10.39 4.51
C GLU A 58 1.55 -10.50 3.65
N PRO A 59 2.52 -11.33 4.05
CA PRO A 59 3.64 -11.69 3.19
C PRO A 59 3.17 -12.25 1.83
N GLY A 60 3.96 -12.02 0.78
CA GLY A 60 3.70 -12.48 -0.58
C GLY A 60 3.28 -11.36 -1.55
N PRO A 61 2.80 -11.75 -2.75
CA PRO A 61 2.39 -10.80 -3.78
C PRO A 61 1.19 -9.97 -3.37
N GLN A 62 1.27 -8.67 -3.58
CA GLN A 62 0.23 -7.70 -3.28
C GLN A 62 -0.08 -6.84 -4.50
N GLN A 63 -1.34 -6.43 -4.63
CA GLN A 63 -1.81 -5.47 -5.62
C GLN A 63 -2.59 -4.35 -4.95
N ILE A 64 -2.10 -3.11 -5.04
CA ILE A 64 -2.85 -1.93 -4.64
C ILE A 64 -3.49 -1.28 -5.87
N SER A 65 -4.77 -0.94 -5.77
CA SER A 65 -5.51 -0.15 -6.76
C SER A 65 -6.03 1.12 -6.11
N LEU A 66 -5.77 2.26 -6.76
CA LEU A 66 -6.25 3.57 -6.35
C LEU A 66 -7.19 4.08 -7.43
N ILE A 67 -8.32 4.64 -7.01
CA ILE A 67 -9.31 5.26 -7.89
C ILE A 67 -9.57 6.66 -7.37
N ASP A 68 -9.51 7.69 -8.23
CA ASP A 68 -9.87 9.06 -7.86
C ASP A 68 -11.35 9.36 -8.09
N SER A 69 -11.80 10.53 -7.64
CA SER A 69 -13.19 11.00 -7.78
C SER A 69 -13.69 11.09 -9.24
N LYS A 70 -12.76 11.13 -10.20
CA LYS A 70 -13.02 11.24 -11.64
C LYS A 70 -12.99 9.87 -12.35
N GLY A 71 -12.79 8.79 -11.58
CA GLY A 71 -12.71 7.43 -12.10
C GLY A 71 -11.37 7.06 -12.73
N ASN A 72 -10.34 7.92 -12.61
CA ASN A 72 -9.00 7.53 -13.04
C ASN A 72 -8.47 6.49 -12.06
N SER A 73 -7.82 5.45 -12.60
CA SER A 73 -7.28 4.37 -11.78
C SER A 73 -5.79 4.18 -12.00
N LEU A 74 -5.11 3.78 -10.92
CA LEU A 74 -3.72 3.35 -10.94
C LEU A 74 -3.58 2.06 -10.15
N VAL A 75 -3.01 1.04 -10.81
CA VAL A 75 -2.76 -0.27 -10.21
C VAL A 75 -1.27 -0.46 -10.04
N ARG A 76 -0.87 -1.06 -8.91
CA ARG A 76 0.52 -1.36 -8.64
C ARG A 76 0.68 -2.70 -7.93
N LYS A 77 1.60 -3.51 -8.44
CA LYS A 77 2.00 -4.79 -7.86
C LYS A 77 3.33 -4.65 -7.14
N PHE A 78 3.45 -5.28 -5.98
CA PHE A 78 4.66 -5.34 -5.15
C PHE A 78 4.65 -6.65 -4.36
N ILE A 79 5.79 -7.01 -3.80
CA ILE A 79 5.92 -8.18 -2.92
C ILE A 79 6.12 -7.65 -1.50
N CYS A 80 5.36 -8.17 -0.54
CA CYS A 80 5.64 -7.98 0.86
C CYS A 80 6.49 -9.15 1.36
N ALA A 81 7.64 -8.87 1.94
CA ALA A 81 8.49 -9.86 2.59
C ALA A 81 8.45 -9.67 4.11
N GLY A 82 8.33 -10.77 4.85
CA GLY A 82 8.75 -10.82 6.25
C GLY A 82 10.25 -11.07 6.34
N ASP A 83 10.87 -10.80 7.50
CA ASP A 83 12.31 -11.04 7.69
C ASP A 83 12.75 -12.50 7.50
N GLU A 84 11.81 -13.44 7.61
CA GLU A 84 12.09 -14.86 7.37
C GLU A 84 12.29 -15.16 5.88
N ASP A 85 11.71 -14.34 5.01
CA ASP A 85 11.81 -14.46 3.55
C ASP A 85 13.13 -13.87 2.99
N LEU A 86 13.97 -13.26 3.84
CA LEU A 86 15.27 -12.71 3.47
C LEU A 86 16.46 -13.63 3.83
N LYS A 87 16.21 -14.82 4.40
CA LYS A 87 17.26 -15.69 4.96
C LYS A 87 17.90 -16.66 3.94
N ASP A 88 17.74 -16.42 2.64
CA ASP A 88 18.39 -17.20 1.58
C ASP A 88 19.73 -16.58 1.14
#